data_AF-A0A2E4WKG9-F1
#
_entry.id   AF-A0A2E4WKG9-F1
#
_cell.length_a   1.000
_cell.length_b   1.000
_cell.length_c   1.000
_cell.angle_alpha   90.00
_cell.angle_beta   90.00
_cell.angle_gamma   90.00
#
_symmetry.space_group_name_H-M   'P 1'
#
loop_
_entity.id
_entity.type
_entity.pdbx_description
1 polymer ?
#
loop_
_entity_poly.entity_id
_entity_poly.type
_entity_poly.pdbx_seq_one_letter_code
_entity_poly.pdbx_strand_id
1 'polypeptide(L)'
;WEIFVETDGMYDISLRRWPREFNFPITSQPQVPVDLKDFFYFSSSSSYASTNDKSKKISATQAQLNIAGQHLVKHIPDNILGNAGINYDITENGEITAVNFRLRLMKGSTKLSAWFVNGRDDGDIAGAYYVYITKL
;
A
#
# COMPACT_ATOMS: atom_id res chain seq x y z
N TRP A 1 -13.53 -0.13 -2.95
CA TRP A 1 -14.39 -0.54 -1.84
C TRP A 1 -15.57 0.41 -1.72
N GLU A 2 -16.77 -0.10 -1.44
CA GLU A 2 -17.88 0.72 -0.95
C GLU A 2 -17.75 0.83 0.57
N ILE A 3 -17.86 2.05 1.09
CA ILE A 3 -17.76 2.32 2.54
C ILE A 3 -18.91 3.22 2.97
N PHE A 4 -19.32 3.07 4.23
CA PHE A 4 -20.31 3.94 4.85
C PHE A 4 -19.66 4.74 5.97
N VAL A 5 -19.67 6.06 5.81
CA VAL A 5 -19.19 7.01 6.81
C VAL A 5 -20.32 7.22 7.81
N GLU A 6 -20.15 6.74 9.05
CA GLU A 6 -21.20 6.76 10.07
C GLU A 6 -21.48 8.16 10.61
N THR A 7 -20.43 8.98 10.74
CA THR A 7 -20.50 10.33 11.30
C THR A 7 -19.68 11.29 10.44
N ASP A 8 -20.09 12.55 10.38
CA ASP A 8 -19.26 13.57 9.76
C ASP A 8 -18.03 13.87 10.62
N GLY A 9 -16.93 14.26 9.98
CA GLY A 9 -15.72 14.62 10.73
C GLY A 9 -14.44 14.58 9.91
N MET A 10 -13.32 14.80 10.60
CA MET A 10 -11.98 14.63 10.07
C MET A 10 -11.55 13.18 10.20
N TYR A 11 -10.89 12.68 9.16
CA TYR A 11 -10.39 11.32 9.10
C TYR A 11 -8.95 11.31 8.62
N ASP A 12 -8.15 10.42 9.20
CA ASP A 12 -6.87 9.98 8.67
C ASP A 12 -7.06 8.64 7.95
N ILE A 13 -6.62 8.59 6.70
CA ILE A 13 -6.65 7.41 5.84
C ILE A 13 -5.21 7.03 5.46
N SER A 14 -4.76 5.87 5.93
CA SER A 14 -3.41 5.36 5.67
C SER A 14 -3.44 4.28 4.60
N LEU A 15 -2.78 4.54 3.48
CA LEU A 15 -2.59 3.57 2.40
C LEU A 15 -1.32 2.77 2.65
N ARG A 16 -1.43 1.44 2.62
CA ARG A 16 -0.31 0.52 2.84
C ARG A 16 -0.36 -0.64 1.85
N ARG A 17 0.82 -1.16 1.52
CA ARG A 17 0.95 -2.43 0.78
C ARG A 17 0.89 -3.65 1.71
N TRP A 18 1.38 -3.47 2.95
CA TRP A 18 1.50 -4.53 3.94
C TRP A 18 0.60 -4.22 5.15
N PRO A 19 0.16 -5.25 5.91
CA PRO A 19 -0.38 -5.04 7.25
C PRO A 19 0.59 -4.19 8.08
N ARG A 20 0.04 -3.34 8.95
CA ARG A 20 0.87 -2.46 9.80
C ARG A 20 1.83 -3.22 10.70
N GLU A 21 1.48 -4.45 11.07
CA GLU A 21 2.22 -5.33 11.98
C GLU A 21 3.56 -5.78 11.39
N PHE A 22 3.68 -5.86 10.06
CA PHE A 22 4.92 -6.27 9.41
C PHE A 22 5.90 -5.12 9.15
N ASN A 23 5.42 -3.87 9.19
CA ASN A 23 6.23 -2.67 9.00
C ASN A 23 7.16 -2.71 7.76
N PHE A 24 6.72 -3.33 6.67
CA PHE A 24 7.52 -3.41 5.45
C PHE A 24 7.32 -2.18 4.55
N PRO A 25 8.36 -1.74 3.81
CA PRO A 25 8.24 -0.65 2.86
C PRO A 25 7.23 -0.93 1.75
N ILE A 26 6.55 0.10 1.24
CA ILE A 26 5.60 -0.01 0.12
C ILE A 26 6.28 -0.63 -1.12
N THR A 27 7.51 -0.24 -1.40
CA THR A 27 8.28 -0.69 -2.57
C THR A 27 8.99 -2.02 -2.35
N SER A 28 8.92 -2.61 -1.16
CA SER A 28 9.66 -3.84 -0.83
C SER A 28 9.18 -5.05 -1.61
N GLN A 29 10.03 -6.07 -1.73
CA GLN A 29 9.67 -7.33 -2.34
C GLN A 29 8.80 -8.16 -1.38
N PRO A 30 7.73 -8.81 -1.87
CA PRO A 30 6.99 -9.77 -1.06
C PRO A 30 7.90 -10.81 -0.43
N GLN A 31 7.78 -10.98 0.88
CA GLN A 31 8.50 -12.02 1.59
C GLN A 31 7.84 -13.37 1.30
N VAL A 32 8.61 -14.31 0.75
CA VAL A 32 8.18 -15.70 0.62
C VAL A 32 8.39 -16.37 1.98
N PRO A 33 7.35 -16.97 2.60
CA PRO A 33 7.51 -17.73 3.84
C PRO A 33 8.61 -18.78 3.69
N VAL A 34 9.47 -18.94 4.71
CA VAL A 34 10.65 -19.82 4.65
C VAL A 34 10.26 -21.24 4.26
N ASP A 35 9.17 -21.77 4.83
CA ASP A 35 8.68 -23.13 4.58
C ASP A 35 8.14 -23.34 3.15
N LEU A 36 7.92 -22.26 2.40
CA LEU A 36 7.49 -22.29 1.00
C LEU A 36 8.63 -22.02 0.01
N LYS A 37 9.83 -21.67 0.48
CA LYS A 37 11.00 -21.47 -0.39
C LYS A 37 11.47 -22.80 -0.99
N ASP A 38 11.37 -23.87 -0.21
CA ASP A 38 11.81 -25.21 -0.57
C ASP A 38 10.63 -26.18 -0.81
N PHE A 39 9.40 -25.67 -0.96
CA PHE A 39 8.24 -26.53 -1.22
C PHE A 39 8.29 -27.10 -2.64
N PHE A 40 8.78 -28.34 -2.77
CA PHE A 40 8.79 -29.08 -4.02
C PHE A 40 7.39 -29.63 -4.33
N TYR A 41 6.71 -29.04 -5.33
CA TYR A 41 5.52 -29.66 -5.91
C TYR A 41 5.94 -30.87 -6.75
N PHE A 42 5.76 -32.08 -6.20
CA PHE A 42 5.94 -33.32 -6.96
C PHE A 42 4.75 -33.53 -7.92
N SER A 43 4.80 -32.89 -9.09
CA SER A 43 3.99 -33.25 -10.25
C SER A 43 4.73 -34.31 -11.05
N SER A 44 4.03 -35.36 -11.49
CA SER A 44 4.56 -36.42 -12.38
C SER A 44 5.01 -35.91 -13.76
N SER A 45 4.76 -34.63 -14.07
CA SER A 45 5.39 -33.89 -15.15
C SER A 45 6.31 -32.81 -14.55
N SER A 46 7.61 -32.92 -14.81
CA SER A 46 8.72 -32.16 -14.24
C SER A 46 8.76 -30.66 -14.60
N SER A 47 7.63 -29.98 -14.72
CA SER A 47 7.53 -28.65 -15.35
C SER A 47 7.22 -27.47 -14.41
N TYR A 48 7.07 -27.69 -13.10
CA TYR A 48 6.71 -26.62 -12.17
C TYR A 48 7.49 -26.61 -10.85
N ALA A 49 8.77 -27.00 -10.85
CA ALA A 49 9.69 -26.52 -9.81
C ALA A 49 9.81 -24.99 -9.97
N SER A 50 8.90 -24.26 -9.34
CA SER A 50 8.87 -22.81 -9.34
C SER A 50 9.91 -22.38 -8.31
N THR A 51 11.15 -22.14 -8.77
CA THR A 51 12.05 -21.29 -8.00
C THR A 51 11.32 -19.96 -7.80
N ASN A 52 10.93 -19.65 -6.56
CA ASN A 52 10.11 -18.49 -6.22
C ASN A 52 10.95 -17.18 -6.23
N ASP A 53 11.90 -17.04 -7.16
CA ASP A 53 12.72 -15.85 -7.35
C ASP A 53 11.99 -14.74 -8.16
N LYS A 54 10.68 -14.91 -8.38
CA LYS A 54 9.86 -14.00 -9.20
C LYS A 54 9.16 -12.89 -8.43
N SER A 55 9.34 -12.78 -7.11
CA SER A 55 8.75 -11.67 -6.37
C SER A 55 9.42 -10.35 -6.81
N LYS A 56 8.63 -9.43 -7.39
CA LYS A 56 9.12 -8.13 -7.86
C LYS A 56 8.79 -7.02 -6.86
N LYS A 57 9.76 -6.12 -6.67
CA LYS A 57 9.51 -4.81 -6.06
C LYS A 57 8.52 -4.03 -6.93
N ILE A 58 7.73 -3.15 -6.32
CA ILE A 58 6.95 -2.18 -7.08
C ILE A 58 7.72 -0.86 -7.11
N SER A 59 7.78 -0.23 -8.27
CA SER A 59 8.44 1.06 -8.47
C SER A 59 7.47 2.22 -8.19
N ALA A 60 6.73 2.12 -7.08
CA ALA A 60 5.74 3.13 -6.73
C ALA A 60 6.41 4.45 -6.36
N THR A 61 5.99 5.52 -7.02
CA THR A 61 6.49 6.90 -6.80
C THR A 61 5.37 7.84 -6.35
N GLN A 62 4.12 7.39 -6.40
CA GLN A 62 2.95 8.13 -5.99
C GLN A 62 1.91 7.20 -5.36
N ALA A 63 1.14 7.73 -4.42
CA ALA A 63 -0.07 7.12 -3.89
C ALA A 63 -1.28 7.98 -4.26
N GLN A 64 -2.35 7.33 -4.72
CA GLN A 64 -3.59 7.98 -5.14
C GLN A 64 -4.75 7.45 -4.29
N LEU A 65 -5.60 8.35 -3.82
CA LEU A 65 -6.82 8.06 -3.08
C LEU A 65 -8.00 8.75 -3.77
N ASN A 66 -8.99 7.97 -4.16
CA ASN A 66 -10.30 8.49 -4.56
C ASN A 66 -11.33 8.15 -3.48
N ILE A 67 -12.00 9.16 -2.94
CA ILE A 67 -13.05 8.98 -1.92
C ILE A 67 -13.92 10.23 -1.87
N ALA A 68 -15.24 10.07 -1.71
CA ALA A 68 -16.17 11.20 -1.58
C ALA A 68 -16.06 12.23 -2.72
N GLY A 69 -15.79 11.77 -3.94
CA GLY A 69 -15.58 12.62 -5.12
C GLY A 69 -14.25 13.39 -5.15
N GLN A 70 -13.38 13.20 -4.15
CA GLN A 70 -12.06 13.80 -4.09
C GLN A 70 -11.03 12.85 -4.72
N HIS A 71 -10.15 13.39 -5.56
CA HIS A 71 -8.97 12.71 -6.08
C HIS A 71 -7.72 13.33 -5.44
N LEU A 72 -7.05 12.56 -4.59
CA LEU A 72 -5.89 13.00 -3.82
C LEU A 72 -4.67 12.20 -4.26
N VAL A 73 -3.56 12.90 -4.51
CA VAL A 73 -2.30 12.27 -4.92
C VAL A 73 -1.17 12.79 -4.02
N LYS A 74 -0.30 11.88 -3.58
CA LYS A 74 0.91 12.20 -2.83
C LYS A 74 2.12 11.51 -3.46
N HIS A 75 3.22 12.24 -3.59
CA HIS A 75 4.49 11.67 -3.97
C HIS A 75 5.01 10.74 -2.85
N ILE A 76 5.60 9.62 -3.22
CA ILE A 76 6.32 8.72 -2.33
C ILE A 76 7.81 8.99 -2.54
N PRO A 77 8.49 9.63 -1.57
CA PRO A 77 9.93 9.81 -1.65
C PRO A 77 10.64 8.46 -1.52
N ASP A 78 11.88 8.36 -2.01
CA ASP A 78 12.68 7.14 -1.89
C ASP A 78 12.98 6.78 -0.43
N ASN A 79 13.23 7.81 0.38
CA ASN A 79 13.51 7.69 1.82
C ASN A 79 13.23 9.04 2.51
N ILE A 80 12.87 9.00 3.79
CA ILE A 80 12.76 10.18 4.65
C ILE A 80 13.73 10.02 5.82
N LEU A 81 14.78 10.85 5.82
CA LEU A 81 15.70 10.95 6.95
C LEU A 81 15.13 11.96 7.98
N GLY A 82 14.71 11.47 9.14
CA GLY A 82 14.17 12.29 10.23
C GLY A 82 12.64 12.20 10.35
N ASN A 83 11.98 13.33 10.58
CA ASN A 83 10.54 13.34 10.88
C ASN A 83 9.69 13.26 9.61
N ALA A 84 8.96 12.15 9.44
CA ALA A 84 8.00 11.93 8.36
C ALA A 84 6.72 12.81 8.45
N GLY A 85 6.53 13.49 9.58
CA GLY A 85 5.35 14.29 9.87
C GLY A 85 4.08 13.45 9.87
N ILE A 86 2.95 14.07 9.57
CA ILE A 86 1.64 13.38 9.50
C ILE A 86 1.40 12.67 8.16
N ASN A 87 2.29 12.84 7.18
CA ASN A 87 2.03 12.44 5.80
C ASN A 87 2.46 11.01 5.50
N TYR A 88 3.40 10.46 6.27
CA TYR A 88 3.98 9.15 6.03
C TYR A 88 4.27 8.44 7.33
N ASP A 89 4.17 7.11 7.29
CA ASP A 89 4.79 6.25 8.30
C ASP A 89 6.07 5.67 7.69
N ILE A 90 7.12 5.54 8.50
CA ILE A 90 8.44 5.11 8.04
C ILE A 90 9.01 3.99 8.91
N THR A 91 9.91 3.19 8.35
CA THR A 91 10.79 2.29 9.11
C THR A 91 11.85 3.11 9.86
N GLU A 92 12.60 2.44 10.74
CA GLU A 92 13.76 3.05 11.42
C GLU A 92 14.82 3.58 10.44
N ASN A 93 14.89 2.99 9.25
CA ASN A 93 15.80 3.39 8.18
C ASN A 93 15.20 4.47 7.26
N GLY A 94 14.01 5.01 7.57
CA GLY A 94 13.36 6.06 6.80
C GLY A 94 12.62 5.58 5.55
N GLU A 95 12.45 4.27 5.36
CA GLU A 95 11.69 3.73 4.23
C GLU A 95 10.19 3.85 4.46
N ILE A 96 9.44 4.22 3.42
CA ILE A 96 8.02 4.57 3.55
C ILE A 96 7.18 3.30 3.65
N THR A 97 6.44 3.14 4.75
CA THR A 97 5.53 2.01 4.99
C THR A 97 4.06 2.38 4.81
N ALA A 98 3.70 3.66 4.95
CA ALA A 98 2.36 4.17 4.69
C ALA A 98 2.37 5.57 4.08
N VAL A 99 1.32 5.88 3.31
CA VAL A 99 0.99 7.25 2.88
C VAL A 99 -0.34 7.65 3.49
N ASN A 100 -0.34 8.72 4.28
CA ASN A 100 -1.48 9.13 5.11
C ASN A 100 -2.19 10.33 4.48
N PHE A 101 -3.51 10.31 4.42
CA PHE A 101 -4.34 11.40 3.90
C PHE A 101 -5.27 11.88 5.01
N ARG A 102 -5.24 13.18 5.30
CA ARG A 102 -6.15 13.82 6.24
C ARG A 102 -7.20 14.61 5.49
N LEU A 103 -8.47 14.27 5.66
CA LEU A 103 -9.58 14.91 4.96
C LEU A 103 -10.87 14.88 5.76
N ARG A 104 -11.80 15.77 5.41
CA ARG A 104 -13.15 15.75 5.95
C ARG A 104 -14.02 14.80 5.14
N LEU A 105 -14.77 13.95 5.81
CA LEU A 105 -15.81 13.11 5.21
C LEU A 105 -17.18 13.48 5.77
N MET A 106 -18.18 13.47 4.90
CA MET A 106 -19.58 13.62 5.28
C MET A 106 -20.17 12.24 5.55
N LYS A 107 -21.12 12.18 6.49
CA LYS A 107 -21.91 10.98 6.74
C LYS A 107 -22.59 10.50 5.45
N GLY A 108 -22.55 9.20 5.19
CA GLY A 108 -23.18 8.58 4.03
C GLY A 108 -22.30 7.54 3.35
N SER A 109 -22.84 6.93 2.28
CA SER A 109 -22.08 5.98 1.46
C SER A 109 -21.12 6.70 0.52
N THR A 110 -19.95 6.12 0.31
CA THR A 110 -19.00 6.57 -0.70
C THR A 110 -18.14 5.43 -1.21
N LYS A 111 -17.57 5.63 -2.39
CA LYS A 111 -16.64 4.69 -3.01
C LYS A 111 -15.21 5.12 -2.75
N LEU A 112 -14.41 4.19 -2.23
CA LEU A 112 -12.98 4.33 -2.02
C LEU A 112 -12.21 3.54 -3.10
N SER A 113 -11.23 4.15 -3.75
CA SER A 113 -10.18 3.43 -4.48
C SER A 113 -8.80 3.98 -4.10
N ALA A 114 -7.81 3.09 -4.05
CA ALA A 114 -6.48 3.42 -3.57
C ALA A 114 -5.41 2.69 -4.38
N TRP A 115 -4.44 3.45 -4.88
CA TRP A 115 -3.46 2.97 -5.86
C TRP A 115 -2.06 3.50 -5.55
N PHE A 116 -1.06 2.67 -5.83
CA PHE A 116 0.33 3.03 -5.91
C PHE A 116 0.75 2.99 -7.37
N VAL A 117 1.32 4.08 -7.89
CA VAL A 117 1.64 4.22 -9.31
C VAL A 117 3.09 4.66 -9.52
N ASN A 118 3.66 4.23 -10.64
CA ASN A 118 4.94 4.72 -11.13
C ASN A 118 4.71 5.90 -12.08
N GLY A 119 4.97 7.13 -11.65
CA GLY A 119 4.63 8.38 -12.37
C GLY A 119 5.44 8.66 -13.63
N ARG A 120 6.10 7.66 -14.22
CA ARG A 120 6.74 7.74 -15.55
C ARG A 120 5.91 7.06 -16.65
N ASP A 121 5.15 6.02 -16.32
CA ASP A 121 4.33 5.26 -17.27
C ASP A 121 3.08 4.71 -16.56
N ASP A 122 1.89 4.81 -17.18
CA ASP A 122 0.61 4.29 -16.68
C ASP A 122 0.58 2.75 -16.48
N GLY A 123 1.69 2.05 -16.75
CA GLY A 123 1.79 0.60 -16.79
C GLY A 123 2.00 -0.09 -15.44
N ASP A 124 2.66 0.56 -14.46
CA ASP A 124 2.96 -0.05 -13.16
C ASP A 124 2.01 0.51 -12.08
N ILE A 125 0.79 -0.02 -12.07
CA ILE A 125 -0.23 0.26 -11.05
C ILE A 125 -0.33 -0.94 -10.11
N ALA A 126 -0.15 -0.70 -8.81
CA ALA A 126 -0.43 -1.66 -7.76
C ALA A 126 -1.54 -1.13 -6.85
N GLY A 127 -2.52 -1.96 -6.53
CA GLY A 127 -3.52 -1.60 -5.51
C GLY A 127 -2.85 -1.38 -4.15
N ALA A 128 -3.36 -0.43 -3.36
CA ALA A 128 -3.08 -0.45 -1.92
C ALA A 128 -3.85 -1.63 -1.30
N TYR A 129 -3.15 -2.64 -0.81
CA TYR A 129 -3.81 -3.85 -0.29
C TYR A 129 -4.47 -3.62 1.06
N TYR A 130 -3.98 -2.63 1.80
CA TYR A 130 -4.50 -2.25 3.11
C TYR A 130 -4.80 -0.77 3.15
N VAL A 131 -5.98 -0.44 3.65
CA VAL A 131 -6.42 0.93 3.91
C VAL A 131 -6.93 0.99 5.33
N TYR A 132 -6.27 1.78 6.17
CA TYR A 132 -6.70 2.03 7.54
C TYR A 132 -7.36 3.39 7.61
N ILE A 133 -8.52 3.47 8.26
CA ILE A 133 -9.29 4.70 8.38
C ILE A 133 -9.52 4.95 9.87
N THR A 134 -9.11 6.13 10.36
CA THR A 134 -9.27 6.55 11.75
C THR A 134 -9.97 7.90 11.78
N LYS A 135 -11.06 7.98 12.54
CA LYS A 135 -11.71 9.27 12.82
C LYS A 135 -10.88 10.04 13.85
N LEU A 136 -10.69 11.33 13.61
CA LEU A 136 -10.01 12.27 14.52
C LEU A 136 -11.00 12.97 15.46
#